data_AF-A0A938YPP6-F1
#
_entry.id   AF-A0A938YPP6-F1
#
_cell.length_a   1.000
_cell.length_b   1.000
_cell.length_c   1.000
_cell.angle_alpha   90.00
_cell.angle_beta   90.00
_cell.angle_gamma   90.00
#
_symmetry.space_group_name_H-M   'P 1'
#
loop_
_entity.id
_entity.type
_entity.pdbx_description
1 polymer ?
#
loop_
_entity_poly.entity_id
_entity_poly.type
_entity_poly.pdbx_seq_one_letter_code
_entity_poly.pdbx_strand_id
1 'polypeptide(L)'
;MYEDNQEEGNQISKTYKGFVKRKRLFLIVGLLLLGLCIIIAAQNGPINISFIDVIRYIFTFDVNGAGGVIWNIRMVRIVGALLAGAGLAVAGVVMQCILRNPLASPFTLGISSAAAFGASFAIIFLGAGSSMTSIVSINNPYVTTICAFLFSLLATGAILLLTKVTRVSAET
;
A
#
# COMPACT_ATOMS: atom_id res chain seq x y z
N MET A 1 -36.67 -32.96 -21.85
CA MET A 1 -35.23 -32.93 -22.22
C MET A 1 -34.77 -31.54 -22.67
N TYR A 2 -35.41 -30.88 -23.64
CA TYR A 2 -34.99 -29.52 -24.06
C TYR A 2 -35.43 -28.39 -23.11
N GLU A 3 -36.62 -28.50 -22.50
CA GLU A 3 -37.13 -27.50 -21.54
C GLU A 3 -36.35 -27.51 -20.22
N ASP A 4 -35.96 -28.70 -19.75
CA ASP A 4 -35.17 -28.93 -18.54
C ASP A 4 -33.78 -28.25 -18.61
N ASN A 5 -33.12 -28.33 -19.77
CA ASN A 5 -31.84 -27.64 -20.03
C ASN A 5 -31.97 -26.11 -20.09
N GLN A 6 -33.13 -25.56 -20.49
CA GLN A 6 -33.37 -24.12 -20.48
C GLN A 6 -33.62 -23.58 -19.08
N GLU A 7 -34.31 -24.33 -18.22
CA GLU A 7 -34.54 -23.95 -16.83
C GLU A 7 -33.24 -24.00 -16.00
N GLU A 8 -32.40 -25.03 -16.17
CA GLU A 8 -31.08 -25.12 -15.55
C GLU A 8 -30.16 -23.97 -15.99
N GLY A 9 -30.09 -23.67 -17.29
CA GLY A 9 -29.32 -22.53 -17.81
C GLY A 9 -29.78 -21.18 -17.25
N ASN A 10 -31.09 -21.01 -17.07
CA ASN A 10 -31.66 -19.78 -16.51
C ASN A 10 -31.39 -19.67 -14.99
N GLN A 11 -31.43 -20.78 -14.25
CA GLN A 11 -31.08 -20.88 -12.82
C GLN A 11 -29.60 -20.53 -12.56
N ILE A 12 -28.68 -21.07 -13.37
CA ILE A 12 -27.24 -20.78 -13.28
C ILE A 12 -26.97 -19.30 -13.59
N SER A 13 -27.64 -18.75 -14.62
CA SER A 13 -27.47 -17.33 -14.99
C SER A 13 -27.97 -16.36 -13.90
N LYS A 14 -29.08 -16.67 -13.22
CA LYS A 14 -29.63 -15.87 -12.12
C LYS A 14 -28.71 -15.90 -10.89
N THR A 15 -28.21 -17.08 -10.53
CA THR A 15 -27.26 -17.27 -9.43
C THR A 15 -25.94 -16.53 -9.68
N TYR A 16 -25.38 -16.67 -10.89
CA TYR A 16 -24.17 -15.94 -11.30
C TYR A 16 -24.36 -14.41 -11.24
N LYS A 17 -25.47 -13.89 -11.76
CA LYS A 17 -25.82 -12.46 -11.70
C LYS A 17 -25.93 -11.96 -10.24
N GLY A 18 -26.42 -12.79 -9.31
CA GLY A 18 -26.47 -12.49 -7.88
C GLY A 18 -25.07 -12.29 -7.27
N PHE A 19 -24.14 -13.22 -7.51
CA PHE A 19 -22.75 -13.09 -7.05
C PHE A 19 -22.05 -11.86 -7.66
N VAL A 20 -22.26 -11.60 -8.94
CA VAL A 20 -21.67 -10.43 -9.62
C VAL A 20 -22.23 -9.12 -9.06
N LYS A 21 -23.54 -9.02 -8.78
CA LYS A 21 -24.14 -7.84 -8.14
C LYS A 21 -23.54 -7.57 -6.77
N ARG A 22 -23.35 -8.61 -5.94
CA ARG A 22 -22.76 -8.46 -4.59
C ARG A 22 -21.30 -8.04 -4.65
N LYS A 23 -20.50 -8.61 -5.55
CA LYS A 23 -19.11 -8.19 -5.79
C LYS A 23 -19.03 -6.74 -6.27
N ARG A 24 -19.87 -6.37 -7.24
CA ARG A 24 -19.92 -5.00 -7.77
C ARG A 24 -20.34 -4.00 -6.69
N LEU A 25 -21.33 -4.35 -5.87
CA LEU A 25 -21.75 -3.52 -4.74
C LEU A 25 -20.60 -3.32 -3.75
N PHE A 26 -19.88 -4.39 -3.40
CA PHE A 26 -18.73 -4.31 -2.51
C PHE A 26 -17.63 -3.39 -3.05
N LEU A 27 -17.32 -3.49 -4.35
CA LEU A 27 -16.35 -2.60 -5.01
C LEU A 27 -16.81 -1.14 -5.05
N ILE A 28 -18.08 -0.88 -5.35
CA ILE A 28 -18.63 0.49 -5.38
C ILE A 28 -18.57 1.10 -3.97
N VAL A 29 -19.01 0.36 -2.95
CA VAL A 29 -18.95 0.82 -1.55
C VAL A 29 -17.51 1.07 -1.12
N GLY A 30 -16.58 0.17 -1.46
CA GLY A 30 -15.15 0.35 -1.17
C GLY A 30 -14.57 1.60 -1.85
N LEU A 31 -14.92 1.86 -3.11
CA LEU A 31 -14.48 3.05 -3.84
C LEU A 31 -15.04 4.35 -3.22
N LEU A 32 -16.31 4.34 -2.82
CA LEU A 32 -16.94 5.49 -2.15
C LEU A 32 -16.29 5.77 -0.79
N LEU A 33 -16.03 4.74 0.00
CA LEU A 33 -15.33 4.87 1.28
C LEU A 33 -13.90 5.39 1.09
N LEU A 34 -13.20 4.92 0.06
CA LEU A 34 -11.85 5.43 -0.28
C LEU A 34 -11.88 6.91 -0.65
N GLY A 35 -12.87 7.35 -1.45
CA GLY A 35 -13.08 8.76 -1.76
C GLY A 35 -13.35 9.60 -0.51
N LEU A 36 -14.19 9.11 0.40
CA LEU A 36 -14.47 9.79 1.68
C LEU A 36 -13.20 9.92 2.54
N CYS A 37 -12.40 8.85 2.63
CA CYS A 37 -11.12 8.87 3.35
C CYS A 37 -10.14 9.90 2.78
N ILE A 38 -10.06 10.05 1.46
CA ILE A 38 -9.20 11.06 0.82
C ILE A 38 -9.63 12.48 1.24
N ILE A 39 -10.93 12.76 1.24
CA ILE A 39 -11.48 14.06 1.63
C ILE A 39 -11.16 14.36 3.10
N ILE A 40 -11.39 13.38 3.98
CA ILE A 40 -11.08 13.50 5.42
C ILE A 40 -9.57 13.70 5.63
N ALA A 41 -8.73 12.95 4.91
CA ALA A 41 -7.27 13.08 5.00
C ALA A 41 -6.79 14.46 4.51
N ALA A 42 -7.44 15.03 3.49
CA ALA A 42 -7.12 16.37 2.99
C ALA A 42 -7.53 17.47 3.98
N GLN A 43 -8.59 17.26 4.77
CA GLN A 43 -9.04 18.20 5.79
C GLN A 43 -8.13 18.20 7.03
N ASN A 44 -7.66 17.02 7.45
CA ASN A 44 -6.80 16.87 8.63
C ASN A 44 -5.42 17.49 8.41
N GLY A 45 -5.13 18.58 9.12
CA GLY A 45 -3.79 19.18 9.14
C GLY A 45 -3.64 20.27 10.19
N PRO A 46 -2.40 20.69 10.49
CA PRO A 46 -2.11 21.65 11.56
C PRO A 46 -2.64 23.06 11.27
N ILE A 47 -2.89 23.37 10.00
CA ILE A 47 -3.56 24.61 9.59
C ILE A 47 -5.06 24.30 9.43
N ASN A 48 -5.88 24.98 10.22
CA ASN A 48 -7.33 24.95 10.09
C ASN A 48 -7.74 25.66 8.80
N ILE A 49 -8.17 24.88 7.82
CA ILE A 49 -8.67 25.37 6.52
C ILE A 49 -10.12 24.91 6.42
N SER A 50 -11.03 25.81 6.02
CA SER A 50 -12.43 25.47 5.84
C SER A 50 -12.61 24.41 4.75
N PHE A 51 -13.60 23.55 4.90
CA PHE A 51 -13.91 22.48 3.94
C PHE A 51 -14.16 23.01 2.52
N ILE A 52 -14.85 24.17 2.41
CA ILE A 52 -15.08 24.87 1.14
C ILE A 52 -13.77 25.26 0.47
N ASP A 53 -12.81 25.75 1.26
CA ASP A 53 -11.53 26.21 0.74
C ASP A 53 -10.65 25.04 0.31
N VAL A 54 -10.69 23.91 1.03
CA VAL A 54 -9.99 22.67 0.61
C VAL A 54 -10.47 22.21 -0.77
N ILE A 55 -11.79 22.15 -0.98
CA ILE A 55 -12.35 21.80 -2.29
C ILE A 55 -11.92 22.83 -3.34
N ARG A 56 -12.02 24.12 -3.02
CA ARG A 56 -11.62 25.19 -3.95
C ARG A 56 -10.16 25.09 -4.35
N TYR A 57 -9.23 24.88 -3.41
CA TYR A 57 -7.80 24.75 -3.69
C TYR A 57 -7.46 23.47 -4.47
N ILE A 58 -8.22 22.38 -4.27
CA ILE A 58 -8.08 21.15 -5.07
C ILE A 58 -8.52 21.38 -6.52
N PHE A 59 -9.65 22.07 -6.75
CA PHE A 59 -10.15 22.31 -8.11
C PHE A 59 -9.47 23.47 -8.85
N THR A 60 -8.98 24.47 -8.12
CA THR A 60 -8.35 25.67 -8.71
C THR A 60 -6.86 25.46 -8.99
N PHE A 61 -6.25 24.39 -8.46
CA PHE A 61 -4.80 24.12 -8.56
C PHE A 61 -3.93 25.31 -8.12
N ASP A 62 -4.41 26.10 -7.15
CA ASP A 62 -3.66 27.23 -6.62
C ASP A 62 -2.62 26.71 -5.62
N VAL A 63 -1.35 26.92 -5.96
CA VAL A 63 -0.19 26.49 -5.15
C VAL A 63 0.36 27.60 -4.25
N ASN A 64 -0.26 28.78 -4.25
CA ASN A 64 0.20 29.91 -3.44
C ASN A 64 -0.39 29.85 -2.01
N GLY A 65 0.40 30.28 -1.02
CA GLY A 65 -0.04 30.36 0.38
C GLY A 65 -0.55 29.04 0.96
N ALA A 66 -1.81 29.03 1.41
CA ALA A 66 -2.45 27.85 2.01
C ALA A 66 -2.65 26.70 1.00
N GLY A 67 -2.83 27.01 -0.29
CA GLY A 67 -2.97 26.00 -1.36
C GLY A 67 -1.70 25.19 -1.58
N GLY A 68 -0.52 25.83 -1.41
CA GLY A 68 0.78 25.17 -1.47
C GLY A 68 0.96 24.09 -0.41
N VAL A 69 0.44 24.29 0.80
CA VAL A 69 0.46 23.29 1.88
C VAL A 69 -0.42 22.09 1.54
N ILE A 70 -1.59 22.34 0.94
CA ILE A 70 -2.50 21.26 0.52
C ILE A 70 -1.82 20.43 -0.57
N TRP A 71 -1.32 21.06 -1.62
CA TRP A 71 -0.73 20.36 -2.77
C TRP A 71 0.64 19.73 -2.47
N ASN A 72 1.58 20.45 -1.86
CA ASN A 72 2.94 19.94 -1.65
C ASN A 72 3.06 18.99 -0.46
N ILE A 73 2.19 19.09 0.55
CA ILE A 73 2.29 18.29 1.78
C ILE A 73 1.15 17.27 1.88
N ARG A 74 -0.12 17.72 1.82
CA ARG A 74 -1.26 16.83 2.07
C ARG A 74 -1.50 15.88 0.89
N MET A 75 -1.56 16.39 -0.33
CA MET A 75 -1.82 15.59 -1.54
C MET A 75 -0.69 14.57 -1.79
N VAL A 76 0.58 14.99 -1.71
CA VAL A 76 1.72 14.07 -1.85
C VAL A 76 1.64 12.92 -0.81
N ARG A 77 1.27 13.23 0.44
CA ARG A 77 1.09 12.21 1.49
C ARG A 77 -0.08 11.27 1.20
N ILE A 78 -1.22 11.79 0.74
CA ILE A 78 -2.39 10.98 0.37
C ILE A 78 -2.03 10.02 -0.77
N VAL A 79 -1.39 10.52 -1.82
CA VAL A 79 -0.94 9.70 -2.95
C VAL A 79 0.05 8.64 -2.48
N GLY A 80 1.01 9.01 -1.62
CA GLY A 80 1.94 8.06 -1.02
C GLY A 80 1.25 6.95 -0.22
N ALA A 81 0.24 7.29 0.58
CA ALA A 81 -0.54 6.32 1.35
C ALA A 81 -1.37 5.40 0.45
N LEU A 82 -1.96 5.93 -0.62
CA LEU A 82 -2.70 5.12 -1.61
C LEU A 82 -1.78 4.12 -2.32
N LEU A 83 -0.61 4.57 -2.78
CA LEU A 83 0.37 3.72 -3.45
C LEU A 83 0.92 2.64 -2.51
N ALA A 84 1.27 3.02 -1.27
CA ALA A 84 1.75 2.07 -0.27
C ALA A 84 0.66 1.04 0.10
N GLY A 85 -0.58 1.48 0.32
CA GLY A 85 -1.71 0.60 0.64
C GLY A 85 -2.05 -0.36 -0.49
N ALA A 86 -2.06 0.12 -1.75
CA ALA A 86 -2.27 -0.72 -2.92
C ALA A 86 -1.16 -1.77 -3.07
N GLY A 87 0.11 -1.38 -2.89
CA GLY A 87 1.25 -2.30 -2.92
C GLY A 87 1.16 -3.38 -1.84
N LEU A 88 0.80 -3.00 -0.61
CA LEU A 88 0.60 -3.95 0.49
C LEU A 88 -0.58 -4.91 0.24
N ALA A 89 -1.68 -4.42 -0.33
CA ALA A 89 -2.83 -5.25 -0.68
C ALA A 89 -2.47 -6.30 -1.75
N VAL A 90 -1.74 -5.90 -2.79
CA VAL A 90 -1.27 -6.82 -3.85
C VAL A 90 -0.26 -7.83 -3.30
N ALA A 91 0.73 -7.38 -2.53
CA ALA A 91 1.70 -8.29 -1.91
C ALA A 91 1.03 -9.30 -0.96
N GLY A 92 0.03 -8.85 -0.19
CA GLY A 92 -0.76 -9.69 0.70
C GLY A 92 -1.52 -10.78 -0.04
N VAL A 93 -2.29 -10.42 -1.07
CA VAL A 93 -3.08 -11.41 -1.83
C VAL A 93 -2.17 -12.41 -2.57
N VAL A 94 -1.07 -11.95 -3.15
CA VAL A 94 -0.09 -12.83 -3.81
C VAL A 94 0.50 -13.83 -2.82
N MET A 95 0.88 -13.37 -1.62
CA MET A 95 1.42 -14.23 -0.57
C MET A 95 0.41 -15.27 -0.09
N GLN A 96 -0.83 -14.83 0.15
CA GLN A 96 -1.93 -15.72 0.57
C GLN A 96 -2.24 -16.78 -0.50
N CYS A 97 -2.16 -16.43 -1.79
CA CYS A 97 -2.34 -17.37 -2.89
C CYS A 97 -1.19 -18.38 -3.01
N ILE A 98 0.07 -17.93 -2.94
CA ILE A 98 1.25 -18.81 -3.06
C ILE A 98 1.29 -19.81 -1.90
N LEU A 99 1.09 -19.33 -0.67
CA LEU A 99 1.17 -20.17 0.52
C LEU A 99 -0.13 -20.93 0.81
N ARG A 100 -1.20 -20.67 0.03
CA ARG A 100 -2.56 -21.20 0.25
C ARG A 100 -3.01 -21.04 1.71
N ASN A 101 -2.56 -19.97 2.36
CA ASN A 101 -2.78 -19.71 3.78
C ASN A 101 -3.35 -18.29 3.93
N PRO A 102 -4.62 -18.13 4.32
CA PRO A 102 -5.26 -16.82 4.45
C PRO A 102 -4.66 -15.98 5.60
N LEU A 103 -3.88 -16.58 6.51
CA LEU A 103 -3.18 -15.89 7.59
C LEU A 103 -1.75 -15.47 7.20
N ALA A 104 -1.26 -15.87 6.02
CA ALA A 104 0.07 -15.52 5.58
C ALA A 104 0.18 -14.04 5.22
N SER A 105 1.31 -13.43 5.57
CA SER A 105 1.60 -12.02 5.35
C SER A 105 3.03 -11.85 4.83
N PRO A 106 3.27 -10.91 3.90
CA PRO A 106 4.62 -10.63 3.39
C PRO A 106 5.60 -10.19 4.50
N PHE A 107 5.09 -9.67 5.62
CA PHE A 107 5.89 -9.30 6.78
C PHE A 107 6.57 -10.51 7.45
N THR A 108 6.00 -11.71 7.34
CA THR A 108 6.52 -12.92 7.99
C THR A 108 7.82 -13.44 7.35
N LEU A 109 8.12 -13.08 6.09
CA LEU A 109 9.36 -13.47 5.42
C LEU A 109 10.60 -12.68 5.88
N GLY A 110 10.45 -11.71 6.79
CA GLY A 110 11.57 -10.92 7.33
C GLY A 110 12.06 -9.78 6.42
N ILE A 111 11.42 -9.57 5.27
CA ILE A 111 11.77 -8.50 4.31
C ILE A 111 11.62 -7.11 4.96
N SER A 112 10.58 -6.89 5.77
CA SER A 112 10.36 -5.63 6.48
C SER A 112 11.38 -5.38 7.58
N SER A 113 11.81 -6.42 8.29
CA SER A 113 12.89 -6.32 9.29
C SER A 113 14.22 -5.96 8.64
N ALA A 114 14.52 -6.53 7.46
CA ALA A 114 15.71 -6.16 6.70
C ALA A 114 15.67 -4.70 6.23
N ALA A 115 14.52 -4.21 5.75
CA ALA A 115 14.36 -2.79 5.40
C ALA A 115 14.56 -1.86 6.60
N ALA A 116 14.01 -2.22 7.76
CA ALA A 116 14.16 -1.45 9.00
C ALA A 116 15.61 -1.44 9.51
N PHE A 117 16.32 -2.57 9.39
CA PHE A 117 17.74 -2.65 9.68
C PHE A 117 18.56 -1.76 8.71
N GLY A 118 18.30 -1.82 7.40
CA GLY A 118 18.95 -0.97 6.41
C GLY A 118 18.73 0.53 6.65
N ALA A 119 17.51 0.92 7.05
CA ALA A 119 17.21 2.29 7.44
C ALA A 119 18.02 2.72 8.68
N SER A 120 18.06 1.86 9.71
CA SER A 120 18.82 2.12 10.95
C SER A 120 20.32 2.20 10.69
N PHE A 121 20.84 1.34 9.82
CA PHE A 121 22.23 1.34 9.39
C PHE A 121 22.59 2.66 8.68
N ALA A 122 21.74 3.14 7.76
CA ALA A 122 21.96 4.40 7.07
C ALA A 122 22.00 5.61 8.02
N ILE A 123 21.10 5.63 9.00
CA ILE A 123 21.02 6.70 10.00
C ILE A 123 22.27 6.73 10.88
N ILE A 124 22.73 5.57 11.36
CA ILE A 124 23.83 5.46 12.32
C ILE A 124 25.20 5.58 11.64
N PHE A 125 25.44 4.85 10.55
CA PHE A 125 26.76 4.68 9.97
C PHE A 125 27.03 5.57 8.75
N LEU A 126 25.99 5.90 7.98
CA LEU A 126 26.14 6.63 6.72
C LEU A 126 25.89 8.14 6.86
N GLY A 127 25.68 8.62 8.10
CA GLY A 127 25.42 10.03 8.38
C GLY A 127 24.13 10.55 7.78
N ALA A 128 23.19 9.66 7.42
CA ALA A 128 21.86 10.07 6.94
C ALA A 128 21.07 10.83 8.03
N GLY A 129 21.52 10.73 9.29
CA GLY A 129 21.28 11.74 10.29
C GLY A 129 22.48 12.02 11.20
N SER A 130 22.49 13.20 11.83
CA SER A 130 23.50 13.55 12.84
C SER A 130 22.95 13.29 14.24
N SER A 131 23.50 12.31 14.96
CA SER A 131 23.26 12.14 16.39
C SER A 131 24.08 13.16 17.19
N MET A 132 23.70 14.43 17.12
CA MET A 132 24.10 15.41 18.14
C MET A 132 22.92 15.47 19.12
N THR A 133 23.10 14.83 20.28
CA THR A 133 22.26 14.99 21.49
C THR A 133 20.74 14.89 21.27
N SER A 134 20.22 13.66 21.35
CA SER A 134 18.79 13.35 21.57
C SER A 134 17.78 13.74 20.49
N ILE A 135 18.22 14.33 19.37
CA ILE A 135 17.37 14.62 18.20
C ILE A 135 18.04 14.01 16.97
N VAL A 136 17.42 12.96 16.42
CA VAL A 136 17.86 12.38 15.14
C VAL A 136 17.47 13.36 14.03
N SER A 137 18.39 14.24 13.65
CA SER A 137 18.23 15.12 12.50
C SER A 137 18.54 14.34 11.23
N ILE A 138 17.53 14.04 10.42
CA ILE A 138 17.70 13.38 9.11
C ILE A 138 18.23 14.43 8.13
N ASN A 139 19.52 14.39 7.84
CA ASN A 139 20.18 15.35 6.94
C ASN A 139 19.93 14.99 5.47
N ASN A 140 19.84 13.69 5.16
CA ASN A 140 19.59 13.23 3.79
C ASN A 140 18.57 12.07 3.75
N PRO A 141 17.26 12.35 3.58
CA PRO A 141 16.23 11.32 3.60
C PRO A 141 16.36 10.31 2.45
N TYR A 142 16.97 10.70 1.33
CA TYR A 142 17.16 9.82 0.18
C TYR A 142 18.08 8.64 0.49
N VAL A 143 19.14 8.87 1.27
CA VAL A 143 20.10 7.83 1.66
C VAL A 143 19.42 6.75 2.50
N THR A 144 18.56 7.15 3.44
CA THR A 144 17.80 6.21 4.27
C THR A 144 16.87 5.34 3.43
N THR A 145 16.14 5.93 2.47
CA THR A 145 15.23 5.18 1.58
C THR A 145 15.99 4.19 0.69
N ILE A 146 17.12 4.60 0.10
CA ILE A 146 17.94 3.74 -0.76
C ILE A 146 18.51 2.57 0.04
N CYS A 147 19.08 2.82 1.22
CA CYS A 147 19.61 1.74 2.05
C CYS A 147 18.50 0.78 2.52
N ALA A 148 17.34 1.28 2.95
CA ALA A 148 16.22 0.43 3.33
C ALA A 148 15.78 -0.48 2.16
N PHE A 149 15.72 0.07 0.95
CA PHE A 149 15.37 -0.68 -0.25
C PHE A 149 16.44 -1.72 -0.61
N LEU A 150 17.73 -1.37 -0.56
CA LEU A 150 18.83 -2.29 -0.86
C LEU A 150 18.89 -3.47 0.11
N PHE A 151 18.71 -3.24 1.41
CA PHE A 151 18.69 -4.32 2.39
C PHE A 151 17.46 -5.23 2.24
N SER A 152 16.30 -4.67 1.88
CA SER A 152 15.11 -5.45 1.52
C SER A 152 15.36 -6.36 0.30
N LEU A 153 16.03 -5.81 -0.73
CA LEU A 153 16.41 -6.56 -1.92
C LEU A 153 17.42 -7.67 -1.60
N LEU A 154 18.40 -7.38 -0.74
CA LEU A 154 19.38 -8.36 -0.28
C LEU A 154 18.72 -9.51 0.49
N ALA A 155 17.76 -9.21 1.37
CA ALA A 155 17.00 -10.25 2.07
C ALA A 155 16.19 -11.11 1.10
N THR A 156 15.53 -10.51 0.12
CA THR A 156 14.80 -11.26 -0.93
C THR A 156 15.76 -12.11 -1.76
N GLY A 157 16.94 -11.58 -2.11
CA GLY A 157 18.00 -12.32 -2.79
C GLY A 157 18.51 -13.50 -1.97
N ALA A 158 18.69 -13.33 -0.67
CA ALA A 158 19.08 -14.41 0.25
C ALA A 158 18.00 -15.50 0.33
N ILE A 159 16.72 -15.13 0.38
CA ILE A 159 15.59 -16.08 0.34
C ILE A 159 15.61 -16.85 -0.97
N LEU A 160 15.72 -16.18 -2.13
CA LEU A 160 15.77 -16.84 -3.44
C LEU A 160 16.99 -17.76 -3.58
N LEU A 161 18.14 -17.34 -3.05
CA LEU A 161 19.35 -18.16 -3.03
C LEU A 161 19.16 -19.40 -2.17
N LEU A 162 18.55 -19.27 -0.99
CA LEU A 162 18.23 -20.40 -0.12
C LEU A 162 17.26 -21.35 -0.82
N THR A 163 16.18 -20.85 -1.41
CA THR A 163 15.22 -21.69 -2.16
C THR A 163 15.90 -22.43 -3.31
N LYS A 164 16.85 -21.79 -4.01
CA LYS A 164 17.61 -22.40 -5.12
C LYS A 164 18.61 -23.46 -4.63
N VAL A 165 19.31 -23.20 -3.52
CA VAL A 165 20.32 -24.11 -2.96
C VAL A 165 19.69 -25.30 -2.28
N THR A 166 18.59 -25.10 -1.55
CA THR A 166 17.93 -26.16 -0.78
C THR A 166 17.12 -27.11 -1.67
N ARG A 167 16.98 -26.85 -2.99
CA ARG A 167 16.06 -27.58 -3.89
C ARG A 167 14.79 -27.94 -3.14
N VAL A 168 14.04 -26.94 -2.69
CA VAL A 168 12.69 -27.19 -2.17
C VAL A 168 11.84 -27.61 -3.37
N SER A 169 12.04 -28.86 -3.77
CA SER A 169 11.14 -29.65 -4.57
C SER A 169 9.83 -29.60 -3.81
N ALA A 170 8.78 -29.13 -4.47
CA ALA A 170 7.45 -29.33 -3.97
C ALA A 170 7.28 -30.84 -3.78
N GLU A 171 7.35 -31.30 -2.53
CA GLU A 171 6.81 -32.61 -2.20
C GLU A 171 5.29 -32.48 -2.33
N THR A 172 4.82 -32.90 -3.51
CA THR A 172 3.43 -33.17 -3.96
C THR A 172 2.43 -32.02 -3.97
#